data_AF-N8VGP8-F1
#
_entry.id   AF-N8VGP8-F1
#
_cell.length_a   1.000
_cell.length_b   1.000
_cell.length_c   1.000
_cell.angle_alpha   90.00
_cell.angle_beta   90.00
_cell.angle_gamma   90.00
#
_symmetry.space_group_name_H-M   'P 1'
#
loop_
_entity.id
_entity.type
_entity.pdbx_description
1 polymer ?
#
loop_
_entity_poly.entity_id
_entity_poly.type
_entity_poly.pdbx_seq_one_letter_code
_entity_poly.pdbx_strand_id
1 'polypeptide(L)'
;MGQAKKRGSLEERIAQAQQERLDGERITIDEAKRRLELPDAAKFLGYVIHLYDQDEFLGKVEETDMAINRVYVKIPDLAKIYKTVEDAVNEAMQIDKYRLLVCLLFEIDNKYMIYDVWANFDD
;
A
#
# COMPACT_ATOMS: atom_id res chain seq x y z
N MET A 1 25.96 -39.70 6.29
CA MET A 1 25.64 -38.43 6.99
C MET A 1 26.04 -37.28 6.07
N GLY A 2 25.13 -36.77 5.23
CA GLY A 2 25.42 -35.73 4.26
C GLY A 2 24.51 -34.52 4.52
N GLN A 3 25.01 -33.55 5.27
CA GLN A 3 24.33 -32.28 5.48
C GLN A 3 24.53 -31.43 4.21
N ALA A 4 23.51 -31.37 3.36
CA ALA A 4 23.49 -30.47 2.22
C ALA A 4 22.07 -29.90 2.03
N LYS A 5 22.01 -28.57 1.95
CA LYS A 5 20.88 -27.74 1.50
C LYS A 5 19.71 -27.55 2.49
N LYS A 6 19.88 -26.60 3.40
CA LYS A 6 18.84 -25.61 3.70
C LYS A 6 19.46 -24.22 3.82
N ARG A 7 20.03 -23.72 2.70
CA ARG A 7 20.13 -22.27 2.49
C ARG A 7 18.68 -21.83 2.30
N GLY A 8 18.13 -21.17 3.32
CA GLY A 8 16.78 -20.60 3.24
C GLY A 8 16.62 -19.81 1.94
N SER A 9 15.48 -20.00 1.29
CA SER A 9 15.20 -19.49 -0.04
C SER A 9 15.36 -17.96 -0.06
N LEU A 10 15.62 -17.39 -1.24
CA LEU A 10 15.63 -15.94 -1.47
C LEU A 10 14.36 -15.28 -0.86
N GLU A 11 13.24 -15.99 -0.93
CA GLU A 11 11.95 -15.67 -0.32
C GLU A 11 11.99 -15.51 1.22
N GLU A 12 12.74 -16.35 1.94
CA GLU A 12 12.87 -16.25 3.41
C GLU A 12 13.73 -15.05 3.84
N ARG A 13 14.72 -14.65 3.01
CA ARG A 13 15.49 -13.41 3.28
C ARG A 13 14.68 -12.16 2.97
N ILE A 14 13.81 -12.23 1.96
CA ILE A 14 12.86 -11.15 1.64
C ILE A 14 11.86 -11.00 2.80
N ALA A 15 11.29 -12.10 3.32
CA ALA A 15 10.40 -12.08 4.50
C ALA A 15 11.03 -11.47 5.75
N GLN A 16 12.32 -11.71 6.01
CA GLN A 16 13.01 -11.19 7.18
C GLN A 16 13.40 -9.70 7.04
N ALA A 17 13.79 -9.25 5.84
CA ALA A 17 14.05 -7.85 5.56
C ALA A 17 12.75 -7.01 5.41
N GLN A 18 11.64 -7.64 5.00
CA GLN A 18 10.27 -7.09 4.99
C GLN A 18 9.75 -6.83 6.41
N GLN A 19 10.34 -7.45 7.43
CA GLN A 19 9.94 -7.28 8.83
C GLN A 19 10.56 -6.06 9.51
N GLU A 20 11.69 -5.55 9.01
CA GLU A 20 12.42 -4.41 9.59
C GLU A 20 12.26 -3.08 8.83
N ARG A 21 11.80 -3.07 7.56
CA ARG A 21 11.74 -1.85 6.74
C ARG A 21 10.39 -1.15 6.66
N LEU A 22 9.33 -1.75 7.20
CA LEU A 22 8.05 -1.08 7.39
C LEU A 22 8.00 -0.55 8.82
N ASP A 23 8.80 0.48 9.08
CA ASP A 23 8.80 1.30 10.30
C ASP A 23 7.59 2.26 10.33
N GLY A 24 6.48 1.90 9.67
CA GLY A 24 5.18 2.47 9.93
C GLY A 24 4.45 1.45 10.79
N GLU A 25 3.95 1.86 11.96
CA GLU A 25 3.10 1.04 12.84
C GLU A 25 2.35 -0.02 12.01
N ARG A 26 2.58 -1.31 12.28
CA ARG A 26 1.82 -2.41 11.68
C ARG A 26 0.38 -2.36 12.21
N ILE A 27 -0.36 -1.32 11.84
CA ILE A 27 -1.75 -1.14 12.18
C ILE A 27 -2.49 -2.23 11.40
N THR A 28 -3.03 -3.17 12.14
CA THR A 28 -3.84 -4.23 11.56
C THR A 28 -5.13 -3.60 11.00
N ILE A 29 -5.74 -4.21 9.99
CA ILE A 29 -7.03 -3.74 9.42
C ILE A 29 -8.06 -3.47 10.54
N ASP A 30 -8.12 -4.30 11.58
CA ASP A 30 -8.98 -4.11 12.77
C ASP A 30 -8.63 -2.84 13.56
N GLU A 31 -7.34 -2.57 13.74
CA GLU A 31 -6.87 -1.40 14.48
C GLU A 31 -7.09 -0.11 13.68
N ALA A 32 -6.94 -0.15 12.36
CA ALA A 32 -7.29 0.95 11.47
C ALA A 32 -8.79 1.24 11.52
N LYS A 33 -9.63 0.18 11.51
CA LYS A 33 -11.08 0.32 11.71
C LYS A 33 -11.40 0.96 13.05
N ARG A 34 -10.76 0.52 14.14
CA ARG A 34 -10.95 1.10 15.49
C ARG A 34 -10.55 2.57 15.54
N ARG A 35 -9.42 2.94 14.94
CA ARG A 35 -8.95 4.34 14.91
C ARG A 35 -9.86 5.25 14.09
N LEU A 36 -10.39 4.74 12.99
CA LEU A 36 -11.38 5.44 12.17
C LEU A 36 -12.81 5.33 12.71
N GLU A 37 -13.01 4.70 13.88
CA GLU A 37 -14.33 4.45 14.47
C GLU A 37 -15.31 3.79 13.49
N LEU A 38 -14.78 2.95 12.58
CA LEU A 38 -15.56 2.31 11.54
C LEU A 38 -16.39 1.16 12.11
N PRO A 39 -17.66 1.02 11.69
CA PRO A 39 -18.47 -0.12 12.09
C PRO A 39 -17.88 -1.43 11.53
N ASP A 40 -18.22 -2.56 12.15
CA ASP A 40 -17.80 -3.89 11.66
C ASP A 40 -18.22 -4.18 10.21
N ALA A 41 -19.27 -3.49 9.75
CA ALA A 41 -19.74 -3.51 8.36
C ALA A 41 -18.71 -2.95 7.35
N ALA A 42 -17.67 -2.25 7.82
CA ALA A 42 -16.61 -1.73 6.97
C ALA A 42 -15.89 -2.85 6.22
N LYS A 43 -16.02 -2.83 4.90
CA LYS A 43 -15.36 -3.78 4.03
C LYS A 43 -14.00 -3.24 3.64
N PHE A 44 -12.95 -3.94 4.03
CA PHE A 44 -11.62 -3.65 3.54
C PHE A 44 -11.52 -4.05 2.06
N LEU A 45 -11.17 -3.10 1.20
CA LEU A 45 -11.00 -3.33 -0.23
C LEU A 45 -9.54 -3.64 -0.57
N GLY A 46 -8.59 -2.96 0.06
CA GLY A 46 -7.15 -3.15 -0.17
C GLY A 46 -6.35 -1.90 0.18
N TYR A 47 -5.13 -1.81 -0.36
CA TYR A 47 -4.25 -0.65 -0.20
C TYR A 47 -4.30 0.23 -1.43
N VAL A 48 -4.28 1.54 -1.27
CA VAL A 48 -4.26 2.53 -2.35
C VAL A 48 -3.14 3.52 -2.10
N ILE A 49 -2.66 4.15 -3.16
CA ILE A 49 -1.60 5.16 -3.06
C ILE A 49 -2.26 6.52 -3.28
N HIS A 50 -2.25 7.35 -2.25
CA HIS A 50 -2.72 8.72 -2.26
C HIS A 50 -1.53 9.68 -2.42
N LEU A 51 -1.69 10.67 -3.29
CA LEU A 51 -0.76 11.74 -3.57
C LEU A 51 -1.12 12.90 -2.66
N TYR A 52 -0.34 13.11 -1.60
CA TYR A 52 -0.58 14.15 -0.60
C TYR A 52 -0.58 15.56 -1.22
N ASP A 53 0.28 15.79 -2.21
CA ASP A 53 0.46 17.12 -2.82
C ASP A 53 -0.73 17.53 -3.72
N GLN A 54 -1.32 16.56 -4.44
CA GLN A 54 -2.36 16.82 -5.43
C GLN A 54 -3.76 16.41 -4.96
N ASP A 55 -3.86 15.73 -3.81
CA ASP A 55 -5.08 15.08 -3.32
C ASP A 55 -5.68 14.10 -4.35
N GLU A 56 -4.81 13.34 -5.00
CA GLU A 56 -5.17 12.36 -6.04
C GLU A 56 -4.76 10.95 -5.62
N PHE A 57 -5.26 9.93 -6.28
CA PHE A 57 -4.90 8.53 -6.06
C PHE A 57 -4.27 7.94 -7.30
N LEU A 58 -3.34 7.01 -7.14
CA LEU A 58 -2.86 6.21 -8.25
C LEU A 58 -3.98 5.30 -8.73
N GLY A 59 -4.46 5.48 -9.96
CA GLY A 59 -5.57 4.72 -10.56
C GLY A 59 -5.12 3.55 -11.42
N LYS A 60 -4.15 3.78 -12.31
CA LYS A 60 -3.63 2.74 -13.19
C LYS A 60 -2.17 2.95 -13.48
N VAL A 61 -1.41 1.87 -13.51
CA VAL A 61 -0.03 1.87 -14.00
C VAL A 61 0.02 1.02 -15.25
N GLU A 62 0.46 1.65 -16.34
CA GLU A 62 0.64 1.04 -17.64
C GLU A 62 2.12 1.08 -17.97
N GLU A 63 2.79 -0.04 -17.76
CA GLU A 63 4.17 -0.22 -18.19
C GLU A 63 4.20 -0.65 -19.67
N THR A 64 4.98 0.07 -20.45
CA THR A 64 5.28 -0.24 -21.85
C THR A 64 6.80 -0.31 -22.01
N ASP A 65 7.28 -0.97 -23.08
CA ASP A 65 8.72 -1.15 -23.36
C ASP A 65 9.54 0.17 -23.36
N MET A 66 8.87 1.31 -23.60
CA MET A 66 9.53 2.62 -23.66
C MET A 66 9.28 3.52 -22.44
N ALA A 67 8.19 3.31 -21.69
CA ALA A 67 7.79 4.21 -20.60
C ALA A 67 6.79 3.57 -19.63
N ILE A 68 6.83 4.04 -18.38
CA ILE A 68 5.82 3.75 -17.36
C ILE A 68 4.83 4.92 -17.32
N ASN A 69 3.61 4.70 -17.80
CA ASN A 69 2.52 5.66 -17.71
C ASN A 69 1.71 5.43 -16.44
N ARG A 70 1.52 6.48 -15.63
CA ARG A 70 0.78 6.42 -14.36
C ARG A 70 -0.42 7.35 -14.45
N VAL A 71 -1.61 6.78 -14.33
CA VAL A 71 -2.89 7.50 -14.34
C VAL A 71 -3.28 7.79 -12.90
N TYR A 72 -3.51 9.07 -12.61
CA TYR A 72 -3.99 9.53 -11.31
C TYR A 72 -5.48 9.88 -11.39
N VAL A 73 -6.22 9.60 -10.32
CA VAL A 73 -7.67 9.76 -10.22
C VAL A 73 -8.05 10.41 -8.91
N LYS A 74 -9.07 11.26 -8.89
CA LYS A 74 -9.52 11.94 -7.66
C LYS A 74 -10.46 11.10 -6.79
N ILE A 75 -10.93 9.98 -7.33
CA ILE A 75 -11.94 9.14 -6.68
C ILE A 75 -11.23 7.87 -6.19
N PRO A 76 -11.30 7.55 -4.89
CA PRO A 76 -10.64 6.36 -4.33
C PRO A 76 -11.20 5.04 -4.89
N ASP A 77 -12.47 5.01 -5.34
CA ASP A 77 -13.08 3.87 -6.02
C ASP A 77 -12.37 3.50 -7.34
N LEU A 78 -11.88 4.50 -8.07
CA LEU A 78 -11.14 4.31 -9.33
C LEU A 78 -9.65 4.08 -9.10
N ALA A 79 -9.21 4.11 -7.84
CA ALA A 79 -7.82 3.91 -7.50
C ALA A 79 -7.38 2.47 -7.78
N LYS A 80 -6.09 2.30 -8.04
CA LYS A 80 -5.42 1.02 -8.11
C LYS A 80 -5.41 0.43 -6.70
N ILE A 81 -6.24 -0.58 -6.51
CA ILE A 81 -6.28 -1.31 -5.25
C ILE A 81 -5.24 -2.43 -5.28
N TYR A 82 -4.30 -2.34 -4.37
CA TYR A 82 -3.25 -3.29 -4.11
C TYR A 82 -3.68 -4.29 -3.04
N LYS A 83 -3.33 -5.57 -3.20
CA LYS A 83 -3.71 -6.61 -2.23
C LYS A 83 -2.82 -6.60 -0.98
N THR A 84 -1.58 -6.17 -1.14
CA THR A 84 -0.57 -6.12 -0.08
C THR A 84 -0.01 -4.71 0.04
N VAL A 85 0.29 -4.30 1.26
CA VAL A 85 0.95 -3.01 1.54
C VAL A 85 2.27 -2.89 0.78
N GLU A 86 2.95 -4.00 0.58
CA GLU A 86 4.27 -4.05 -0.04
C GLU A 86 4.24 -3.72 -1.52
N ASP A 87 3.21 -4.17 -2.24
CA ASP A 87 3.02 -3.84 -3.66
C ASP A 87 2.74 -2.33 -3.80
N ALA A 88 1.91 -1.78 -2.89
CA ALA A 88 1.63 -0.35 -2.82
C ALA A 88 2.87 0.47 -2.45
N VAL A 89 3.63 0.06 -1.44
CA VAL A 89 4.87 0.75 -1.03
C VAL A 89 5.92 0.66 -2.12
N ASN A 90 6.12 -0.50 -2.75
CA ASN A 90 7.11 -0.66 -3.82
C ASN A 90 6.77 0.25 -5.00
N GLU A 91 5.50 0.32 -5.41
CA GLU A 91 5.06 1.28 -6.42
C GLU A 91 5.25 2.73 -5.97
N ALA A 92 4.90 3.07 -4.72
CA ALA A 92 5.10 4.42 -4.18
C ALA A 92 6.58 4.80 -4.17
N MET A 93 7.48 3.87 -3.83
CA MET A 93 8.93 4.08 -3.86
C MET A 93 9.48 4.29 -5.27
N GLN A 94 8.81 3.76 -6.31
CA GLN A 94 9.18 4.06 -7.70
C GLN A 94 8.81 5.50 -8.10
N ILE A 95 7.97 6.18 -7.32
CA ILE A 95 7.48 7.53 -7.58
C ILE A 95 8.09 8.48 -6.53
N ASP A 96 9.37 8.80 -6.70
CA ASP A 96 10.08 9.73 -5.81
C ASP A 96 9.69 11.22 -6.05
N LYS A 97 9.02 11.49 -7.17
CA LYS A 97 8.68 12.86 -7.59
C LYS A 97 7.62 13.53 -6.68
N TYR A 98 6.79 12.75 -6.01
CA TYR A 98 5.64 13.26 -5.26
C TYR A 98 5.64 12.73 -3.83
N ARG A 99 4.99 13.49 -2.93
CA ARG A 99 4.68 13.02 -1.59
C ARG A 99 3.52 12.04 -1.65
N LEU A 100 3.80 10.79 -1.30
CA LEU A 100 2.85 9.69 -1.41
C LEU A 100 2.55 9.12 -0.04
N LEU A 101 1.29 8.77 0.15
CA LEU A 101 0.74 8.10 1.30
C LEU A 101 0.17 6.77 0.82
N VAL A 102 0.60 5.67 1.41
CA VAL A 102 -0.06 4.38 1.24
C VAL A 102 -1.17 4.32 2.27
N CYS A 103 -2.40 4.20 1.78
CA CYS A 103 -3.60 4.20 2.60
C CYS A 103 -4.36 2.88 2.46
N LEU A 104 -4.98 2.42 3.54
CA LEU A 104 -5.98 1.36 3.52
C LEU A 104 -7.30 1.93 2.96
N LEU A 105 -7.92 1.24 2.02
CA LEU A 105 -9.23 1.60 1.48
C LEU A 105 -10.32 0.73 2.13
N PHE A 106 -11.31 1.40 2.70
CA PHE A 106 -12.50 0.81 3.31
C PHE A 106 -13.76 1.31 2.62
N GLU A 107 -14.73 0.42 2.45
CA GLU A 107 -16.07 0.73 1.96
C GLU A 107 -17.09 0.52 3.08
N ILE A 108 -17.90 1.54 3.35
CA ILE A 108 -18.98 1.53 4.36
C ILE A 108 -20.17 2.28 3.79
N ASP A 109 -21.32 1.62 3.66
CA ASP A 109 -22.58 2.27 3.24
C ASP A 109 -22.41 3.13 1.96
N ASN A 110 -21.77 2.55 0.93
CA ASN A 110 -21.38 3.22 -0.33
C ASN A 110 -20.43 4.43 -0.19
N LYS A 111 -19.80 4.61 0.97
CA LYS A 111 -18.74 5.62 1.18
C LYS A 111 -17.39 4.95 1.25
N TYR A 112 -16.39 5.63 0.70
CA TYR A 112 -15.01 5.19 0.73
C TYR A 112 -14.27 5.97 1.81
N MET A 113 -13.67 5.25 2.74
CA MET A 113 -12.83 5.77 3.81
C MET A 113 -11.40 5.31 3.56
N ILE A 114 -10.44 6.20 3.74
CA ILE A 114 -9.02 5.87 3.64
C ILE A 114 -8.31 6.09 4.96
N TYR A 115 -7.28 5.29 5.24
CA TYR A 115 -6.42 5.44 6.42
C TYR A 115 -4.96 5.33 6.02
N ASP A 116 -4.17 6.39 6.19
CA ASP A 116 -2.74 6.36 5.91
C ASP A 116 -2.00 5.43 6.90
N VAL A 117 -1.21 4.51 6.34
CA VAL A 117 -0.39 3.57 7.12
C VAL A 117 1.10 3.77 6.88
N TRP A 118 1.47 4.43 5.79
CA TRP A 118 2.84 4.69 5.45
C TRP A 118 2.96 5.93 4.57
N ALA A 119 4.01 6.70 4.77
CA ALA A 119 4.35 7.87 3.97
C ALA A 119 5.75 7.72 3.38
N ASN A 120 5.94 8.15 2.13
CA ASN A 120 7.27 8.21 1.50
C ASN A 120 8.05 9.48 1.91
N PHE A 121 7.48 10.33 2.76
CA PHE A 121 8.09 11.57 3.21
C PHE A 121 8.10 11.63 4.73
N ASP A 122 9.12 12.28 5.28
CA ASP A 122 9.22 12.64 6.69
C ASP A 122 8.51 14.00 6.86
N ASP A 123 7.68 14.15 7.90
CA ASP A 123 6.97 15.41 8.25
C ASP A 123 7.94 16.45 8.85
#